data_AF-A0A519CI57-F1
#
_entry.id   AF-A0A519CI57-F1
#
_cell.length_a   1.000
_cell.length_b   1.000
_cell.length_c   1.000
_cell.angle_alpha   90.00
_cell.angle_beta   90.00
_cell.angle_gamma   90.00
#
_symmetry.space_group_name_H-M   'P 1'
#
loop_
_entity.id
_entity.type
_entity.pdbx_description
1 polymer ?
#
loop_
_entity_poly.entity_id
_entity_poly.type
_entity_poly.pdbx_seq_one_letter_code
_entity_poly.pdbx_strand_id
1 'polypeptide(L)'
;MSHHPSDSNDFWLNASKIRFQETYFLWGYPSLIIDGQGLLAGKTQAQELDSAISNSTMNYSGIDQAWFENGTLSIDYDVVDVNIDVWTVKSYSYQGHDYTNLAINHSRISINNSSVDTNGDHLVIVMSEPGQLPLEMVSSIPPTGYLPDGGIGKAETLSQIDTSTIVIITALLAILILPATVELVRLIRQKPPDFEQE
;
A
#
# COMPACT_ATOMS: atom_id res chain seq x y z
N MET A 1 13.04 -4.25 0.78
CA MET A 1 13.49 -4.54 -0.59
C MET A 1 12.27 -4.89 -1.41
N SER A 2 11.79 -3.97 -2.24
CA SER A 2 10.79 -4.28 -3.26
C SER A 2 11.54 -4.73 -4.51
N HIS A 3 11.10 -5.80 -5.17
CA HIS A 3 11.69 -6.26 -6.42
C HIS A 3 11.37 -5.21 -7.50
N HIS A 4 12.30 -4.26 -7.73
CA HIS A 4 12.19 -3.34 -8.84
C HIS A 4 12.25 -4.18 -10.13
N PRO A 5 11.30 -4.04 -11.06
CA PRO A 5 11.49 -4.60 -12.38
C PRO A 5 12.75 -4.00 -12.99
N SER A 6 13.45 -4.79 -13.81
CA SER A 6 14.63 -4.31 -14.54
C SER A 6 14.29 -3.00 -15.28
N ASP A 7 15.23 -2.05 -15.34
CA ASP A 7 15.10 -0.82 -16.16
C ASP A 7 14.91 -1.13 -17.65
N SER A 8 15.13 -2.39 -18.04
CA SER A 8 14.88 -2.94 -19.38
C SER A 8 13.47 -3.53 -19.57
N ASN A 9 12.55 -3.36 -18.63
CA ASN A 9 11.20 -3.91 -18.76
C ASN A 9 10.31 -2.98 -19.59
N ASP A 10 10.14 -3.31 -20.86
CA ASP A 10 9.33 -2.54 -21.82
C ASP A 10 7.86 -2.35 -21.40
N PHE A 11 7.37 -3.15 -20.44
CA PHE A 11 5.99 -3.13 -19.96
C PHE A 11 5.81 -2.41 -18.60
N TRP A 12 6.84 -1.73 -18.10
CA TRP A 12 6.75 -1.04 -16.81
C TRP A 12 6.22 0.39 -16.94
N LEU A 13 5.15 0.69 -16.19
CA LEU A 13 4.62 2.05 -16.02
C LEU A 13 4.84 2.52 -14.59
N ASN A 14 5.53 3.65 -14.41
CA ASN A 14 5.85 4.18 -13.08
C ASN A 14 4.59 4.53 -12.25
N ALA A 15 3.51 4.98 -12.90
CA ALA A 15 2.24 5.23 -12.21
C ALA A 15 1.68 3.95 -11.55
N SER A 16 1.85 2.78 -12.18
CA SER A 16 1.42 1.50 -11.60
C SER A 16 2.17 1.19 -10.31
N LYS A 17 3.46 1.56 -10.22
CA LYS A 17 4.25 1.43 -8.98
C LYS A 17 3.63 2.19 -7.83
N ILE A 18 3.27 3.46 -8.06
CA ILE A 18 2.64 4.33 -7.05
C ILE A 18 1.35 3.69 -6.56
N ARG A 19 0.49 3.23 -7.48
CA ARG A 19 -0.76 2.56 -7.09
C ARG A 19 -0.52 1.29 -6.28
N PHE A 20 0.43 0.44 -6.67
CA PHE A 20 0.70 -0.79 -5.92
C PHE A 20 1.35 -0.53 -4.55
N GLN A 21 2.27 0.41 -4.44
CA GLN A 21 3.04 0.63 -3.21
C GLN A 21 2.37 1.60 -2.23
N GLU A 22 1.75 2.66 -2.74
CA GLU A 22 1.21 3.76 -1.91
C GLU A 22 -0.30 3.63 -1.70
N THR A 23 -1.04 3.12 -2.68
CA THR A 23 -2.50 2.93 -2.52
C THR A 23 -2.81 1.58 -1.88
N TYR A 24 -2.15 0.52 -2.34
CA TYR A 24 -2.44 -0.86 -1.94
C TYR A 24 -1.39 -1.52 -1.04
N PHE A 25 -0.27 -0.84 -0.74
CA PHE A 25 0.80 -1.36 0.12
C PHE A 25 1.29 -2.78 -0.24
N LEU A 26 1.39 -3.08 -1.54
CA LEU A 26 1.91 -4.35 -2.03
C LEU A 26 3.44 -4.32 -2.11
N TRP A 27 4.12 -5.07 -1.22
CA TRP A 27 5.58 -4.99 -1.06
C TRP A 27 6.39 -6.25 -1.35
N GLY A 28 5.80 -7.43 -1.63
CA GLY A 28 6.59 -8.67 -1.53
C GLY A 28 6.17 -9.93 -2.30
N TYR A 29 4.98 -10.02 -2.89
CA TYR A 29 4.54 -11.24 -3.59
C TYR A 29 3.82 -10.92 -4.91
N PRO A 30 3.80 -11.86 -5.87
CA PRO A 30 2.79 -11.83 -6.93
C PRO A 30 1.43 -11.70 -6.27
N SER A 31 0.76 -10.59 -6.51
CA SER A 31 -0.48 -10.23 -5.82
C SER A 31 -1.51 -9.88 -6.86
N LEU A 32 -2.74 -10.33 -6.66
CA LEU A 32 -3.89 -9.97 -7.46
C LEU A 32 -4.88 -9.26 -6.55
N ILE A 33 -5.32 -8.09 -6.98
CA ILE A 33 -6.41 -7.37 -6.35
C ILE A 33 -7.68 -7.64 -7.16
N ILE A 34 -8.71 -8.09 -6.48
CA ILE A 34 -10.04 -8.38 -7.02
C ILE A 34 -10.95 -7.26 -6.56
N ASP A 35 -11.52 -6.55 -7.53
CA ASP A 35 -12.51 -5.49 -7.32
C ASP A 35 -12.09 -4.36 -6.37
N GLY A 36 -10.79 -4.09 -6.29
CA GLY A 36 -10.23 -2.99 -5.50
C GLY A 36 -10.09 -3.28 -3.99
N GLN A 37 -10.58 -4.42 -3.49
CA GLN A 37 -10.53 -4.76 -2.06
C GLN A 37 -10.03 -6.18 -1.78
N GLY A 38 -10.43 -7.17 -2.58
CA GLY A 38 -10.03 -8.56 -2.37
C GLY A 38 -8.58 -8.80 -2.76
N LEU A 39 -7.83 -9.58 -1.98
CA LEU A 39 -6.41 -9.82 -2.20
C LEU A 39 -6.07 -11.32 -2.21
N LEU A 40 -5.44 -11.74 -3.30
CA LEU A 40 -4.72 -13.01 -3.43
C LEU A 40 -3.22 -12.69 -3.54
N ALA A 41 -2.44 -13.05 -2.52
CA ALA A 41 -1.00 -12.89 -2.49
C ALA A 41 -0.29 -14.25 -2.54
N GLY A 42 0.66 -14.41 -3.45
CA GLY A 42 1.48 -15.62 -3.56
C GLY A 42 0.96 -16.65 -4.57
N LYS A 43 1.85 -17.59 -4.92
CA LYS A 43 1.67 -18.48 -6.08
C LYS A 43 0.55 -19.51 -5.92
N THR A 44 0.33 -20.01 -4.70
CA THR A 44 -0.68 -21.04 -4.43
C THR A 44 -2.10 -20.49 -4.50
N GLN A 45 -2.27 -19.19 -4.24
CA GLN A 45 -3.57 -18.54 -4.15
C GLN A 45 -4.19 -18.25 -5.52
N ALA A 46 -3.40 -18.22 -6.59
CA ALA A 46 -3.90 -18.11 -7.95
C ALA A 46 -4.85 -19.28 -8.32
N GLN A 47 -4.74 -20.43 -7.65
CA GLN A 47 -5.66 -21.56 -7.84
C GLN A 47 -7.07 -21.27 -7.29
N GLU A 48 -7.20 -20.33 -6.36
CA GLU A 48 -8.48 -19.92 -5.78
C GLU A 48 -9.13 -18.76 -6.55
N LEU A 49 -8.52 -18.31 -7.66
CA LEU A 49 -9.00 -17.15 -8.43
C LEU A 49 -10.45 -17.29 -8.88
N ASP A 50 -10.81 -18.43 -9.47
CA ASP A 50 -12.17 -18.66 -9.97
C ASP A 50 -13.20 -18.60 -8.83
N SER A 51 -12.84 -19.16 -7.66
CA SER A 51 -13.67 -19.10 -6.46
C SER A 51 -13.75 -17.68 -5.89
N ALA A 52 -12.64 -16.95 -5.88
CA ALA A 52 -12.58 -15.58 -5.38
C ALA A 52 -13.41 -14.62 -6.25
N ILE A 53 -13.36 -14.76 -7.58
CA ILE A 53 -14.18 -13.97 -8.51
C ILE A 53 -15.66 -14.35 -8.38
N SER A 54 -15.99 -15.64 -8.36
CA SER A 54 -17.40 -16.08 -8.32
C SER A 54 -18.11 -15.76 -7.01
N ASN A 55 -17.37 -15.66 -5.90
CA ASN A 55 -17.91 -15.23 -4.61
C ASN A 55 -17.86 -13.71 -4.40
N SER A 56 -17.23 -12.96 -5.31
CA SER A 56 -17.18 -11.51 -5.21
C SER A 56 -18.58 -10.94 -5.40
N THR A 57 -19.03 -10.17 -4.42
CA THR A 57 -20.36 -9.53 -4.41
C THR A 57 -20.17 -8.03 -4.26
N MET A 58 -19.65 -7.40 -5.31
CA MET A 58 -19.36 -5.98 -5.30
C MET A 58 -20.48 -5.19 -5.96
N ASN A 59 -20.93 -4.14 -5.26
CA ASN A 59 -21.87 -3.16 -5.78
C ASN A 59 -21.08 -1.90 -6.15
N TYR A 60 -20.65 -1.79 -7.41
CA TYR A 60 -20.03 -0.56 -7.89
C TYR A 60 -21.08 0.55 -7.93
N SER A 61 -20.74 1.70 -7.36
CA SER A 61 -21.56 2.91 -7.38
C SER A 61 -20.65 4.13 -7.38
N GLY A 62 -21.20 5.29 -7.72
CA GLY A 62 -20.51 6.57 -7.67
C GLY A 62 -20.28 7.23 -9.03
N ILE A 63 -20.09 6.45 -10.11
CA ILE A 63 -20.10 7.00 -11.48
C ILE A 63 -21.49 6.80 -12.08
N ASP A 64 -22.13 7.90 -12.45
CA ASP A 64 -23.45 7.86 -13.10
C ASP A 64 -23.32 7.71 -14.61
N GLN A 65 -22.45 8.52 -15.22
CA GLN A 65 -22.21 8.53 -16.66
C GLN A 65 -20.76 8.86 -16.98
N ALA A 66 -20.24 8.30 -18.06
CA ALA A 66 -18.95 8.67 -18.63
C ALA A 66 -19.05 8.71 -20.14
N TRP A 67 -18.52 9.75 -20.76
CA TRP A 67 -18.48 9.89 -22.22
C TRP A 67 -17.17 10.53 -22.66
N PHE A 68 -16.76 10.14 -23.86
CA PHE A 68 -15.55 10.64 -24.48
C PHE A 68 -15.92 11.38 -25.76
N GLU A 69 -15.60 12.67 -25.82
CA GLU A 69 -15.89 13.51 -26.97
C GLU A 69 -14.69 14.41 -27.27
N ASN A 70 -14.28 14.46 -28.55
CA ASN A 70 -13.23 15.36 -29.04
C ASN A 70 -11.92 15.34 -28.22
N GLY A 71 -11.46 14.16 -27.78
CA GLY A 71 -10.22 14.03 -27.02
C GLY A 71 -10.37 14.24 -25.50
N THR A 72 -11.59 14.48 -25.03
CA THR A 72 -11.86 14.83 -23.63
C THR A 72 -12.78 13.79 -23.00
N LEU A 73 -12.37 13.25 -21.85
CA LEU A 73 -13.18 12.33 -21.05
C LEU A 73 -13.94 13.10 -19.99
N SER A 74 -15.27 13.09 -20.07
CA SER A 74 -16.15 13.68 -19.06
C SER A 74 -16.85 12.58 -18.28
N ILE A 75 -16.95 12.77 -16.96
CA ILE A 75 -17.50 11.78 -16.03
C ILE A 75 -18.40 12.53 -15.06
N ASP A 76 -19.65 12.10 -14.98
CA ASP A 76 -20.63 12.57 -14.00
C ASP A 76 -20.64 11.61 -12.81
N TYR A 77 -20.55 12.19 -11.61
CA TYR A 77 -20.53 11.49 -10.33
C TYR A 77 -21.07 12.41 -9.23
N ASP A 78 -21.77 11.82 -8.25
CA ASP A 78 -22.40 12.55 -7.13
C ASP A 78 -21.64 12.38 -5.78
N VAL A 79 -20.45 11.77 -5.83
CA VAL A 79 -19.66 11.49 -4.63
C VAL A 79 -18.65 12.62 -4.39
N VAL A 80 -18.63 13.16 -3.18
CA VAL A 80 -17.65 14.18 -2.75
C VAL A 80 -16.33 13.53 -2.33
N ASP A 81 -15.24 14.28 -2.47
CA ASP A 81 -13.90 13.88 -2.05
C ASP A 81 -13.43 12.53 -2.62
N VAL A 82 -13.54 12.35 -3.94
CA VAL A 82 -13.06 11.15 -4.65
C VAL A 82 -11.92 11.45 -5.59
N ASN A 83 -11.06 10.45 -5.82
CA ASN A 83 -10.07 10.44 -6.89
C ASN A 83 -10.60 9.62 -8.07
N ILE A 84 -10.45 10.16 -9.27
CA ILE A 84 -10.73 9.44 -10.52
C ILE A 84 -9.42 9.24 -11.27
N ASP A 85 -8.98 8.00 -11.33
CA ASP A 85 -7.82 7.58 -12.10
C ASP A 85 -8.28 6.88 -13.38
N VAL A 86 -7.67 7.23 -14.50
CA VAL A 86 -7.95 6.64 -15.80
C VAL A 86 -6.68 5.98 -16.32
N TRP A 87 -6.78 4.69 -16.60
CA TRP A 87 -5.69 3.88 -17.11
C TRP A 87 -5.94 3.56 -18.58
N THR A 88 -5.00 3.93 -19.41
CA THR A 88 -5.01 3.55 -20.83
C THR A 88 -4.32 2.21 -20.93
N VAL A 89 -5.02 1.20 -21.43
CA VAL A 89 -4.51 -0.16 -21.53
C VAL A 89 -4.40 -0.61 -22.98
N LYS A 90 -3.42 -1.46 -23.25
CA LYS A 90 -3.13 -1.98 -24.58
C LYS A 90 -2.67 -3.43 -24.52
N SER A 91 -3.00 -4.18 -25.56
CA SER A 91 -2.58 -5.55 -25.74
C SER A 91 -1.34 -5.63 -26.62
N TYR A 92 -0.44 -6.57 -26.30
CA TYR A 92 0.83 -6.78 -26.99
C TYR A 92 1.05 -8.26 -27.22
N SER A 93 1.51 -8.61 -28.42
CA SER A 93 1.98 -9.96 -28.74
C SER A 93 3.50 -9.98 -28.73
N TYR A 94 4.11 -10.82 -27.90
CA TYR A 94 5.56 -10.95 -27.79
C TYR A 94 5.98 -12.41 -27.67
N GLN A 95 6.91 -12.85 -28.54
CA GLN A 95 7.42 -14.23 -28.59
C GLN A 95 6.34 -15.32 -28.60
N GLY A 96 5.22 -15.07 -29.30
CA GLY A 96 4.10 -16.04 -29.38
C GLY A 96 3.18 -16.07 -28.17
N HIS A 97 3.35 -15.13 -27.23
CA HIS A 97 2.45 -14.91 -26.11
C HIS A 97 1.70 -13.59 -26.27
N ASP A 98 0.39 -13.62 -26.03
CA ASP A 98 -0.45 -12.44 -26.03
C ASP A 98 -0.67 -11.95 -24.60
N TYR A 99 -0.30 -10.70 -24.35
CA TYR A 99 -0.53 -9.99 -23.11
C TYR A 99 -1.65 -8.98 -23.35
N THR A 100 -2.72 -9.06 -22.58
CA THR A 100 -3.88 -8.16 -22.71
C THR A 100 -3.95 -7.20 -21.53
N ASN A 101 -4.63 -6.07 -21.74
CA ASN A 101 -4.93 -5.11 -20.68
C ASN A 101 -3.69 -4.57 -19.92
N LEU A 102 -2.54 -4.41 -20.60
CA LEU A 102 -1.36 -3.82 -19.98
C LEU A 102 -1.50 -2.30 -19.91
N ALA A 103 -1.33 -1.73 -18.72
CA ALA A 103 -1.36 -0.28 -18.53
C ALA A 103 -0.15 0.40 -19.18
N ILE A 104 -0.41 1.34 -20.08
CA ILE A 104 0.60 2.10 -20.82
C ILE A 104 0.61 3.59 -20.47
N ASN A 105 -0.50 4.10 -19.93
CA ASN A 105 -0.62 5.47 -19.46
C ASN A 105 -1.57 5.54 -18.25
N HIS A 106 -1.39 6.58 -17.44
CA HIS A 106 -2.24 6.94 -16.31
C HIS A 106 -2.51 8.44 -16.35
N SER A 107 -3.80 8.80 -16.25
CA SER A 107 -4.26 10.17 -16.19
C SER A 107 -5.18 10.33 -14.98
N ARG A 108 -5.02 11.42 -14.22
CA ARG A 108 -5.93 11.76 -13.13
C ARG A 108 -6.93 12.81 -13.60
N ILE A 109 -8.21 12.50 -13.45
CA ILE A 109 -9.28 13.42 -13.80
C ILE A 109 -9.60 14.30 -12.61
N SER A 110 -9.79 15.58 -12.89
CA SER A 110 -10.27 16.57 -11.94
C SER A 110 -11.22 17.51 -12.65
N ILE A 111 -11.97 18.33 -11.90
CA ILE A 111 -12.89 19.33 -12.46
C ILE A 111 -12.20 20.21 -13.53
N ASN A 112 -10.89 20.46 -13.39
CA ASN A 112 -10.12 21.33 -14.29
C ASN A 112 -9.29 20.57 -15.34
N ASN A 113 -9.26 19.24 -15.30
CA ASN A 113 -8.46 18.44 -16.22
C ASN A 113 -9.16 17.12 -16.55
N SER A 114 -9.61 17.02 -17.80
CA SER A 114 -10.33 15.90 -18.39
C SER A 114 -9.61 15.31 -19.61
N SER A 115 -8.38 15.75 -19.88
CA SER A 115 -7.57 15.23 -20.97
C SER A 115 -6.99 13.86 -20.58
N VAL A 116 -7.21 12.87 -21.44
CA VAL A 116 -6.72 11.50 -21.25
C VAL A 116 -5.98 11.06 -22.51
N ASP A 117 -4.89 10.31 -22.34
CA ASP A 117 -4.25 9.65 -23.46
C ASP A 117 -5.11 8.48 -23.96
N THR A 118 -5.55 8.54 -25.21
CA THR A 118 -6.36 7.49 -25.83
C THR A 118 -5.59 6.59 -26.78
N ASN A 119 -4.25 6.62 -26.74
CA ASN A 119 -3.40 5.79 -27.58
C ASN A 119 -3.28 4.33 -27.07
N GLY A 120 -4.42 3.71 -26.77
CA GLY A 120 -4.53 2.32 -26.34
C GLY A 120 -5.79 1.65 -26.88
N ASP A 121 -6.04 0.43 -26.42
CA ASP A 121 -7.19 -0.36 -26.85
C ASP A 121 -8.43 0.00 -26.02
N HIS A 122 -8.25 0.21 -24.71
CA HIS A 122 -9.34 0.53 -23.78
C HIS A 122 -8.91 1.56 -22.73
N LEU A 123 -9.91 2.23 -22.15
CA LEU A 123 -9.76 3.06 -20.96
C LEU A 123 -10.40 2.36 -19.77
N VAL A 124 -9.67 2.25 -18.67
CA VAL A 124 -10.18 1.72 -17.40
C VAL A 124 -10.30 2.89 -16.43
N ILE A 125 -11.54 3.23 -16.07
CA ILE A 125 -11.86 4.32 -15.14
C ILE A 125 -12.01 3.73 -13.76
N VAL A 126 -11.28 4.27 -12.78
CA VAL A 126 -11.36 3.83 -11.39
C VAL A 126 -11.64 5.03 -10.50
N MET A 127 -12.76 4.97 -9.79
CA MET A 127 -13.09 5.90 -8.71
C MET A 127 -12.67 5.28 -7.38
N SER A 128 -11.99 6.06 -6.54
CA SER A 128 -11.61 5.63 -5.20
C SER A 128 -11.58 6.80 -4.24
N GLU A 129 -11.81 6.51 -2.96
CA GLU A 129 -11.53 7.49 -1.90
C GLU A 129 -10.03 7.83 -1.86
N PRO A 130 -9.67 9.07 -1.46
CA PRO A 130 -8.28 9.47 -1.32
C PRO A 130 -7.65 8.74 -0.13
N GLY A 131 -6.42 8.25 -0.35
CA GLY A 131 -5.64 7.60 0.69
C GLY A 131 -5.43 6.11 0.42
N GLN A 132 -5.33 5.34 1.49
CA GLN A 132 -5.01 3.93 1.46
C GLN A 132 -6.28 3.11 1.30
N LEU A 133 -6.26 2.12 0.42
CA LEU A 133 -7.37 1.18 0.26
C LEU A 133 -7.03 -0.08 1.06
N PRO A 134 -7.75 -0.36 2.18
CA PRO A 134 -7.50 -1.55 2.96
C PRO A 134 -7.89 -2.79 2.13
N LEU A 135 -7.01 -3.78 2.12
CA LEU A 135 -7.20 -5.02 1.38
C LEU A 135 -7.61 -6.16 2.30
N GLU A 136 -8.53 -6.99 1.82
CA GLU A 136 -9.04 -8.18 2.52
C GLU A 136 -8.53 -9.45 1.85
N MET A 137 -7.94 -10.35 2.63
CA MET A 137 -7.51 -11.65 2.11
C MET A 137 -8.74 -12.48 1.73
N VAL A 138 -8.85 -12.85 0.45
CA VAL A 138 -9.97 -13.66 -0.07
C VAL A 138 -9.63 -15.13 -0.28
N SER A 139 -8.38 -15.52 -0.04
CA SER A 139 -7.94 -16.93 -0.06
C SER A 139 -8.24 -17.62 1.27
N SER A 140 -8.69 -18.87 1.18
CA SER A 140 -8.86 -19.79 2.31
C SER A 140 -7.53 -20.30 2.88
N ILE A 141 -6.43 -20.09 2.16
CA ILE A 141 -5.06 -20.49 2.53
C ILE A 141 -4.14 -19.25 2.41
N PRO A 142 -4.31 -18.23 3.28
CA PRO A 142 -3.47 -17.03 3.29
C PRO A 142 -1.98 -17.41 3.40
N PRO A 143 -1.04 -16.65 2.80
CA PRO A 143 0.37 -16.94 2.94
C PRO A 143 0.74 -16.70 4.40
N THR A 144 1.44 -17.64 5.00
CA THR A 144 1.93 -17.49 6.37
C THR A 144 2.78 -16.22 6.48
N GLY A 145 2.36 -15.26 7.30
CA GLY A 145 3.11 -14.03 7.56
C GLY A 145 2.87 -12.87 6.59
N TYR A 146 1.87 -12.94 5.70
CA TYR A 146 1.49 -11.80 4.87
C TYR A 146 0.38 -10.98 5.54
N LEU A 147 0.69 -9.72 5.85
CA LEU A 147 -0.24 -8.72 6.39
C LEU A 147 -0.42 -7.64 5.31
N PRO A 148 -1.60 -7.51 4.69
CA PRO A 148 -1.86 -6.62 3.55
C PRO A 148 -1.66 -5.11 3.76
N ASP A 149 -1.23 -4.70 4.95
CA ASP A 149 -1.19 -3.29 5.37
C ASP A 149 0.25 -2.81 5.64
N GLY A 150 1.25 -3.70 5.60
CA GLY A 150 2.55 -3.38 6.21
C GLY A 150 2.46 -3.02 7.70
N GLY A 151 1.26 -3.14 8.29
CA GLY A 151 0.99 -2.93 9.69
C GLY A 151 1.76 -3.94 10.51
N ILE A 152 2.42 -3.43 11.56
CA ILE A 152 2.60 -4.16 12.81
C ILE A 152 1.33 -4.97 13.04
N GLY A 153 1.43 -6.29 12.80
CA GLY A 153 0.28 -7.17 12.75
C GLY A 153 -0.61 -6.91 13.94
N LYS A 154 -1.95 -6.94 13.71
CA LYS A 154 -3.01 -6.76 14.71
C LYS A 154 -2.36 -6.78 16.08
N ALA A 155 -2.09 -5.59 16.65
CA ALA A 155 -1.54 -5.52 17.98
C ALA A 155 -2.34 -6.54 18.77
N GLU A 156 -1.70 -7.64 19.19
CA GLU A 156 -2.35 -8.67 19.98
C GLU A 156 -3.17 -7.88 20.95
N THR A 157 -4.51 -7.98 20.89
CA THR A 157 -5.40 -7.08 21.64
C THR A 157 -4.79 -6.99 23.01
N LEU A 158 -4.08 -5.87 23.31
CA LEU A 158 -3.12 -5.91 24.40
C LEU A 158 -4.03 -6.08 25.58
N SER A 159 -4.00 -7.29 26.16
CA SER A 159 -4.82 -7.59 27.32
C SER A 159 -4.54 -6.44 28.26
N GLN A 160 -5.61 -5.77 28.67
CA GLN A 160 -5.56 -4.53 29.44
C GLN A 160 -4.41 -4.66 30.44
N ILE A 161 -3.28 -3.98 30.16
CA ILE A 161 -2.06 -4.26 30.91
C ILE A 161 -2.35 -3.74 32.31
N ASP A 162 -2.47 -4.66 33.27
CA ASP A 162 -2.74 -4.32 34.65
C ASP A 162 -1.73 -3.26 35.10
N THR A 163 -2.22 -2.20 35.76
CA THR A 163 -1.39 -1.09 36.23
C THR A 163 -0.23 -1.59 37.10
N SER A 164 -0.40 -2.72 37.79
CA SER A 164 0.66 -3.42 38.53
C SER A 164 1.83 -3.86 37.64
N THR A 165 1.57 -4.41 36.46
CA THR A 165 2.59 -4.85 35.49
C THR A 165 3.42 -3.67 34.99
N ILE A 166 2.75 -2.54 34.71
CA ILE A 166 3.43 -1.30 34.30
C ILE A 166 4.36 -0.81 35.41
N VAL A 167 3.89 -0.74 36.66
CA VAL A 167 4.70 -0.30 37.80
C VAL A 167 5.92 -1.20 38.01
N ILE A 168 5.75 -2.53 37.88
CA ILE A 168 6.84 -3.49 38.04
C ILE A 168 7.90 -3.31 36.95
N ILE A 169 7.50 -3.22 35.67
CA ILE A 169 8.42 -3.03 34.55
C ILE A 169 9.18 -1.69 34.70
N THR A 170 8.47 -0.64 35.10
CA THR A 170 9.07 0.69 35.30
C THR A 170 10.10 0.67 36.44
N ALA A 171 9.80 -0.02 37.54
CA ALA A 171 10.74 -0.18 38.66
C ALA A 171 11.97 -1.03 38.25
N LEU A 172 11.78 -2.09 37.47
CA LEU A 172 12.87 -2.93 36.95
C LEU A 172 13.81 -2.14 36.03
N LEU A 173 13.25 -1.33 35.13
CA LEU A 173 14.02 -0.44 34.27
C LEU A 173 14.80 0.61 35.08
N ALA A 174 14.19 1.20 36.11
CA ALA A 174 14.88 2.15 36.99
C ALA A 174 16.06 1.50 37.73
N ILE A 175 15.91 0.24 38.18
CA ILE A 175 16.99 -0.53 38.83
C ILE A 175 18.12 -0.86 37.86
N LEU A 176 17.81 -1.19 36.60
CA LEU A 176 18.81 -1.43 35.57
C LEU A 176 19.64 -0.19 35.24
N ILE A 177 19.03 0.99 35.28
CA ILE A 177 19.68 2.27 34.90
C ILE A 177 20.41 2.93 36.11
N LEU A 178 20.08 2.52 37.34
CA LEU A 178 20.70 3.02 38.58
C LEU A 178 22.24 3.00 38.60
N PRO A 179 22.95 1.90 38.26
CA PRO A 179 24.42 1.90 38.30
C PRO A 179 25.04 2.93 37.35
N ALA A 180 24.51 3.04 36.12
CA ALA A 180 25.00 4.00 35.12
C ALA A 180 24.73 5.46 35.54
N THR A 181 23.58 5.74 36.13
CA THR A 181 23.24 7.09 36.60
C THR A 181 24.09 7.50 37.81
N VAL A 182 24.38 6.58 38.74
CA VAL A 182 25.28 6.84 39.86
C VAL A 182 26.71 7.13 39.35
N GLU A 183 27.19 6.38 38.37
CA GLU A 183 28.50 6.61 37.77
C GLU A 183 28.59 7.96 37.05
N LEU A 184 27.57 8.32 36.26
CA LEU A 184 27.47 9.62 35.61
C LEU A 184 27.46 10.77 36.61
N VAL A 185 26.70 10.66 37.70
CA VAL A 185 26.66 11.68 38.76
C VAL A 185 28.01 11.80 39.47
N ARG A 186 28.72 10.68 39.67
CA ARG A 186 30.09 10.71 40.23
C ARG A 186 31.07 11.43 39.31
N LEU A 187 31.01 11.17 38.01
CA LEU A 187 31.82 11.84 37.00
C LEU A 187 31.56 13.35 36.97
N ILE A 188 30.29 13.77 37.00
CA ILE A 188 29.93 15.20 36.99
C ILE A 188 30.38 15.90 38.29
N ARG A 189 30.40 15.19 39.43
CA ARG A 189 30.83 15.74 40.73
C ARG A 189 32.35 15.72 40.94
N GLN A 190 33.12 15.06 40.08
CA GLN A 190 34.57 15.17 40.14
C GLN A 190 34.98 16.55 39.62
N LYS A 191 35.43 17.41 40.55
CA LYS A 191 36.01 18.72 40.24
C LYS A 191 37.22 18.49 39.30
N PRO A 192 37.41 19.29 38.23
CA PRO A 192 38.62 19.21 37.43
C PRO A 192 39.84 19.40 38.35
N PRO A 193 40.96 18.69 38.11
CA PRO A 193 42.18 18.94 38.87
C PRO A 193 42.56 20.42 38.72
N ASP A 194 42.78 21.10 39.85
CA ASP A 194 43.32 22.45 39.86
C ASP A 194 44.72 22.35 39.23
N PHE A 195 44.89 22.90 38.02
CA PHE A 195 46.20 23.16 37.45
C PHE A 195 46.82 24.31 38.23
N GLU A 196 47.36 24.03 39.41
CA GLU A 196 48.26 24.97 40.08
C GLU A 196 49.58 25.03 39.30
N GLN A 197 49.90 26.26 38.92
CA GLN A 197 51.08 26.69 38.22
C GLN A 197 52.28 26.71 39.20
N GLU A 198 53.47 26.45 38.63
CA GLU A 198 54.84 26.50 39.19
C GLU A 198 55.44 25.19 39.73
#